data_AF-A0A6C0C984-F1
#
_entry.id   AF-A0A6C0C984-F1
#
_cell.length_a   1.000
_cell.length_b   1.000
_cell.length_c   1.000
_cell.angle_alpha   90.00
_cell.angle_beta   90.00
_cell.angle_gamma   90.00
#
_symmetry.space_group_name_H-M   'P 1'
#
loop_
_entity.id
_entity.type
_entity.pdbx_description
1 polymer ?
#
loop_
_entity_poly.entity_id
_entity_poly.type
_entity_poly.pdbx_seq_one_letter_code
_entity_poly.pdbx_strand_id
1 'polypeptide(L)'
;MANQINFVVIGQSDNRVQFRIKTCTSMRWVIDSYKDKFGLIQNVTLTIDSNEITIFDTPKTLAMDNEDVIFAFDAKRGSIDIKVKHQNKTGFMRVYPKTTISILINLFIDKYDINLCHNMRLKFGDHVCKDDETMQDLGLKTGDTLHDFD
;
A
#
# COMPACT_ATOMS: atom_id res chain seq x y z
N MET A 1 -7.89 25.97 -18.62
CA MET A 1 -8.81 25.44 -17.58
C MET A 1 -7.96 24.65 -16.59
N ALA A 2 -8.06 24.89 -15.29
CA ALA A 2 -7.28 24.13 -14.31
C ALA A 2 -7.91 22.74 -14.15
N ASN A 3 -7.22 21.70 -14.59
CA ASN A 3 -7.71 20.32 -14.46
C ASN A 3 -7.78 19.97 -12.96
N GLN A 4 -8.93 19.51 -12.50
CA GLN A 4 -9.16 19.05 -11.13
C GLN A 4 -9.34 17.54 -11.13
N ILE A 5 -8.98 16.92 -10.02
CA ILE A 5 -9.08 15.47 -9.81
C ILE A 5 -9.76 15.18 -8.48
N ASN A 6 -10.58 14.14 -8.45
CA ASN A 6 -11.18 13.59 -7.24
C ASN A 6 -10.48 12.27 -6.89
N PHE A 7 -10.11 12.08 -5.63
CA PHE A 7 -9.54 10.82 -5.14
C PHE A 7 -9.87 10.65 -3.66
N VAL A 8 -9.60 9.47 -3.10
CA VAL A 8 -9.81 9.18 -1.68
C VAL A 8 -8.50 8.83 -0.99
N VAL A 9 -8.31 9.33 0.22
CA VAL A 9 -7.24 8.87 1.13
C VAL A 9 -7.87 8.00 2.21
N ILE A 10 -7.40 6.77 2.34
CA ILE A 10 -7.86 5.79 3.32
C ILE A 10 -6.69 5.44 4.22
N GLY A 11 -6.83 5.67 5.53
CA GLY A 11 -5.85 5.24 6.52
C GLY A 11 -6.35 4.14 7.42
N GLN A 12 -5.61 3.93 8.51
CA GLN A 12 -5.95 2.93 9.52
C GLN A 12 -7.19 3.34 10.32
N SER A 13 -7.92 2.37 10.86
CA SER A 13 -9.07 2.59 11.75
C SER A 13 -10.20 3.43 11.14
N ASP A 14 -10.56 3.14 9.89
CA ASP A 14 -11.67 3.78 9.14
C ASP A 14 -11.49 5.29 8.85
N ASN A 15 -10.26 5.80 8.96
CA ASN A 15 -9.94 7.19 8.62
C ASN A 15 -9.95 7.40 7.10
N ARG A 16 -11.13 7.72 6.55
CA ARG A 16 -11.36 7.96 5.12
C ARG A 16 -11.73 9.42 4.83
N VAL A 17 -11.11 10.01 3.81
CA VAL A 17 -11.46 11.35 3.32
C VAL A 17 -11.32 11.45 1.81
N GLN A 18 -12.32 12.06 1.17
CA GLN A 18 -12.29 12.37 -0.24
C GLN A 18 -11.72 13.77 -0.45
N PHE A 19 -10.89 13.92 -1.48
CA PHE A 19 -10.29 15.19 -1.89
C PHE A 19 -10.73 15.56 -3.31
N ARG A 20 -10.81 16.86 -3.56
CA ARG A 20 -10.96 17.46 -4.89
C ARG A 20 -9.99 18.63 -5.03
N ILE A 21 -8.91 18.44 -5.77
CA ILE A 21 -7.83 19.44 -5.90
C ILE A 21 -7.41 19.66 -7.34
N LYS A 22 -6.64 20.73 -7.61
CA LYS A 22 -6.03 20.95 -8.93
C LYS A 22 -4.89 19.95 -9.11
N THR A 23 -4.65 19.50 -10.35
CA THR A 23 -3.59 18.52 -10.64
C THR A 23 -2.16 19.02 -10.38
N CYS A 24 -1.96 20.33 -10.20
CA CYS A 24 -0.68 20.94 -9.82
C CYS A 24 -0.53 21.19 -8.30
N THR A 25 -1.52 20.86 -7.49
CA THR A 25 -1.43 21.00 -6.03
C THR A 25 -0.41 20.02 -5.48
N SER A 26 0.49 20.49 -4.63
CA SER A 26 1.48 19.64 -3.95
C SER A 26 0.80 18.67 -2.98
N MET A 27 1.27 17.43 -2.95
CA MET A 27 0.81 16.39 -2.04
C MET A 27 1.12 16.69 -0.58
N ARG A 28 2.02 17.64 -0.27
CA ARG A 28 2.18 18.20 1.09
C ARG A 28 0.84 18.70 1.64
N TRP A 29 0.07 19.44 0.84
CA TRP A 29 -1.21 19.98 1.28
C TRP A 29 -2.20 18.85 1.62
N VAL A 30 -2.18 17.75 0.85
CA VAL A 30 -3.03 16.58 1.09
C VAL A 30 -2.62 15.88 2.38
N ILE A 31 -1.31 15.69 2.61
CA ILE A 31 -0.77 15.09 3.83
C ILE A 31 -1.15 15.92 5.06
N ASP A 32 -0.94 17.23 5.01
CA ASP A 32 -1.22 18.14 6.12
C ASP A 32 -2.74 18.19 6.38
N SER A 33 -3.56 18.32 5.33
CA SER A 33 -5.03 18.31 5.45
C SER A 33 -5.56 16.99 6.02
N TYR A 34 -4.95 15.86 5.65
CA TYR A 34 -5.30 14.55 6.19
C TYR A 34 -4.97 14.46 7.68
N LYS A 35 -3.77 14.91 8.09
CA LYS A 35 -3.35 14.94 9.49
C LYS A 35 -4.26 15.83 10.32
N ASP A 36 -4.54 17.05 9.85
CA ASP A 36 -5.38 18.01 10.55
C ASP A 36 -6.80 17.47 10.76
N LYS A 37 -7.38 16.84 9.72
CA LYS A 37 -8.73 16.27 9.78
C LYS A 37 -8.87 15.19 10.85
N PHE A 38 -7.85 14.35 11.03
CA PHE A 38 -7.89 13.21 11.96
C PHE A 38 -7.06 13.44 13.24
N GLY A 39 -6.56 14.66 13.47
CA GLY A 39 -5.76 15.00 14.65
C GLY A 39 -4.46 14.17 14.77
N LEU A 40 -3.85 13.79 13.64
CA LEU A 40 -2.68 12.92 13.63
C LEU A 40 -1.41 13.72 13.93
N ILE A 41 -0.82 13.47 15.10
CA ILE A 41 0.44 14.09 15.53
C ILE A 41 1.66 13.37 14.90
N GLN A 42 1.46 12.13 14.47
CA GLN A 42 2.51 11.29 13.89
C GLN A 42 2.80 11.62 12.42
N ASN A 43 4.01 11.26 11.97
CA ASN A 43 4.36 11.35 10.55
C ASN A 43 3.48 10.37 9.76
N VAL A 44 2.84 10.86 8.70
CA VAL A 44 1.99 10.06 7.82
C VAL A 44 2.72 9.89 6.50
N THR A 45 2.83 8.64 6.04
CA THR A 45 3.29 8.29 4.70
C THR A 45 2.06 7.96 3.86
N LEU A 46 2.03 8.47 2.63
CA LEU A 46 0.99 8.18 1.64
C LEU A 46 1.55 7.27 0.55
N THR A 47 0.76 6.32 0.09
CA THR A 47 1.10 5.49 -1.08
C THR A 47 -0.03 5.42 -2.08
N ILE A 48 0.33 5.29 -3.35
CA ILE A 48 -0.56 4.99 -4.46
C ILE A 48 0.11 3.96 -5.34
N ASP A 49 -0.61 2.90 -5.73
CA ASP A 49 -0.08 1.79 -6.54
C ASP A 49 1.26 1.22 -6.04
N SER A 50 1.41 1.11 -4.71
CA SER A 50 2.65 0.68 -4.02
C SER A 50 3.84 1.65 -4.14
N ASN A 51 3.67 2.84 -4.72
CA ASN A 51 4.66 3.90 -4.75
C ASN A 51 4.44 4.89 -3.60
N GLU A 52 5.52 5.27 -2.93
CA GLU A 52 5.48 6.29 -1.89
C GLU A 52 5.32 7.68 -2.49
N ILE A 53 4.41 8.45 -1.94
CA ILE A 53 4.15 9.83 -2.34
C ILE A 53 5.00 10.76 -1.49
N THR A 54 5.82 11.57 -2.14
CA THR A 54 6.63 12.61 -1.50
C THR A 54 5.85 13.91 -1.36
N ILE A 55 6.34 14.80 -0.49
CA ILE A 55 5.76 16.14 -0.32
C ILE A 55 5.86 17.03 -1.57
N PHE A 56 6.76 16.70 -2.51
CA PHE A 56 7.00 17.48 -3.72
C PHE A 56 6.16 17.00 -4.90
N ASP A 57 5.55 15.83 -4.78
CA ASP A 57 4.67 15.29 -5.80
C ASP A 57 3.41 16.13 -5.98
N THR A 58 2.79 15.94 -7.13
CA THR A 58 1.49 16.48 -7.49
C THR A 58 0.67 15.35 -8.12
N PRO A 59 -0.67 15.42 -8.16
CA PRO A 59 -1.46 14.43 -8.89
C PRO A 59 -1.01 14.26 -10.35
N LYS A 60 -0.52 15.34 -10.98
CA LYS A 60 0.05 15.28 -12.33
C LYS A 60 1.34 14.46 -12.40
N THR A 61 2.28 14.62 -11.46
CA THR A 61 3.56 13.87 -11.50
C THR A 61 3.37 12.40 -11.16
N LEU A 62 2.34 12.09 -10.37
CA LEU A 62 1.94 10.73 -10.03
C LEU A 62 1.04 10.06 -11.08
N ALA A 63 0.69 10.77 -12.16
CA ALA A 63 -0.24 10.30 -13.18
C ALA A 63 -1.58 9.79 -12.60
N MET A 64 -2.09 10.47 -11.57
CA MET A 64 -3.34 10.10 -10.92
C MET A 64 -4.55 10.32 -11.82
N ASP A 65 -5.55 9.45 -11.66
CA ASP A 65 -6.85 9.49 -12.29
C ASP A 65 -7.99 9.74 -11.29
N ASN A 66 -9.17 10.11 -11.82
CA ASN A 66 -10.35 10.27 -10.97
C ASN A 66 -10.69 8.95 -10.29
N GLU A 67 -11.06 9.06 -9.01
CA GLU A 67 -11.48 7.95 -8.15
C GLU A 67 -10.33 7.07 -7.64
N ASP A 68 -9.07 7.48 -7.86
CA ASP A 68 -7.90 6.84 -7.26
C ASP A 68 -7.99 6.72 -5.74
N VAL A 69 -7.35 5.68 -5.23
CA VAL A 69 -7.25 5.38 -3.80
C VAL A 69 -5.80 5.55 -3.35
N ILE A 70 -5.57 6.50 -2.44
CA ILE A 70 -4.32 6.66 -1.72
C ILE A 70 -4.46 6.01 -0.35
N PHE A 71 -3.44 5.27 0.06
CA PHE A 71 -3.38 4.69 1.39
C PHE A 71 -2.50 5.52 2.32
N ALA A 72 -2.97 5.77 3.55
CA ALA A 72 -2.28 6.55 4.57
C ALA A 72 -1.83 5.68 5.76
N PHE A 73 -0.57 5.80 6.15
CA PHE A 73 0.03 5.00 7.21
C PHE A 73 0.89 5.84 8.16
N ASP A 74 1.08 5.32 9.37
CA ASP A 74 2.06 5.87 10.31
C ASP A 74 3.49 5.59 9.86
N ALA A 75 4.26 6.63 9.54
CA ALA A 75 5.64 6.51 9.11
C ALA A 75 6.55 5.88 10.19
N LYS A 76 6.22 5.99 11.48
CA LYS A 76 6.98 5.32 12.55
C LYS A 76 6.87 3.80 12.49
N ARG A 77 5.81 3.27 11.87
CA ARG A 77 5.61 1.81 11.73
C ARG A 77 6.49 1.22 10.63
N GLY A 78 7.01 2.03 9.70
CA GLY A 78 7.89 1.60 8.62
C GLY A 78 7.20 0.72 7.57
N SER A 79 7.83 0.60 6.40
CA SER A 79 7.50 -0.42 5.40
C SER A 79 8.62 -1.47 5.34
N ILE A 80 8.30 -2.65 4.83
CA ILE A 80 9.24 -3.71 4.53
C ILE A 80 9.12 -4.07 3.05
N ASP A 81 10.27 -4.31 2.41
CA ASP A 81 10.29 -4.82 1.04
C ASP A 81 10.49 -6.33 1.10
N ILE A 82 9.45 -7.10 0.78
CA ILE A 82 9.49 -8.57 0.76
C ILE A 82 9.48 -9.10 -0.66
N LYS A 83 9.98 -10.31 -0.84
CA LYS A 83 9.91 -11.04 -2.09
C LYS A 83 8.81 -12.09 -2.01
N VAL A 84 7.99 -12.17 -3.04
CA VAL A 84 6.99 -13.24 -3.19
C VAL A 84 7.35 -14.06 -4.42
N LYS A 85 7.46 -15.38 -4.23
CA LYS A 85 7.71 -16.34 -5.29
C LYS A 85 6.46 -17.19 -5.50
N HIS A 86 5.89 -17.13 -6.69
CA HIS A 86 4.74 -17.92 -7.12
C HIS A 86 5.05 -18.56 -8.47
N GLN A 87 5.15 -19.89 -8.51
CA GLN A 87 5.52 -20.64 -9.71
C GLN A 87 6.74 -20.04 -10.43
N ASN A 88 6.58 -19.54 -11.66
CA ASN A 88 7.63 -18.90 -12.47
C ASN A 88 7.76 -17.39 -12.24
N LYS A 89 6.95 -16.81 -11.33
CA LYS A 89 6.94 -15.38 -11.02
C LYS A 89 7.61 -15.12 -9.68
N THR A 90 8.60 -14.23 -9.70
CA THR A 90 9.13 -13.61 -8.50
C THR A 90 8.83 -12.11 -8.58
N GLY A 91 8.21 -11.56 -7.55
CA GLY A 91 7.92 -10.14 -7.45
C GLY A 91 8.34 -9.56 -6.11
N PHE A 92 8.58 -8.25 -6.12
CA PHE A 92 8.93 -7.49 -4.93
C PHE A 92 7.73 -6.66 -4.51
N MET A 93 7.34 -6.83 -3.24
CA MET A 93 6.21 -6.19 -2.63
C MET A 93 6.72 -5.30 -1.49
N ARG A 94 6.48 -4.01 -1.61
CA ARG A 94 6.59 -3.10 -0.47
C ARG A 94 5.29 -3.20 0.31
N VAL A 95 5.36 -3.71 1.52
CA VAL A 95 4.21 -3.86 2.42
C VAL A 95 4.51 -3.32 3.80
N TYR A 96 3.48 -3.19 4.62
CA TYR A 96 3.62 -2.67 5.97
C TYR A 96 3.53 -3.82 6.99
N PRO A 97 4.09 -3.68 8.20
CA PRO A 97 4.04 -4.74 9.21
C PRO A 97 2.63 -5.27 9.51
N LYS A 98 1.59 -4.42 9.40
CA LYS A 98 0.19 -4.82 9.62
C LYS A 98 -0.55 -5.33 8.39
N THR A 99 0.08 -5.37 7.22
CA THR A 99 -0.53 -5.96 6.01
C THR A 99 -0.77 -7.44 6.29
N THR A 100 -2.00 -7.92 6.12
CA THR A 100 -2.32 -9.34 6.25
C THR A 100 -1.90 -10.12 5.01
N ILE A 101 -1.76 -11.43 5.13
CA ILE A 101 -1.43 -12.32 4.00
C ILE A 101 -2.47 -12.23 2.89
N SER A 102 -3.77 -12.19 3.23
CA SER A 102 -4.83 -12.03 2.22
C SER A 102 -4.66 -10.74 1.39
N ILE A 103 -4.36 -9.62 2.05
CA ILE A 103 -4.12 -8.35 1.36
C ILE A 103 -2.86 -8.43 0.50
N LEU A 104 -1.76 -9.01 1.04
CA LEU A 104 -0.53 -9.18 0.27
C LEU A 104 -0.76 -10.00 -1.01
N ILE A 105 -1.51 -11.10 -0.92
CA ILE A 105 -1.82 -11.97 -2.07
C ILE A 105 -2.60 -11.17 -3.12
N ASN A 106 -3.66 -10.46 -2.73
CA ASN A 106 -4.43 -9.63 -3.66
C ASN A 106 -3.56 -8.58 -4.34
N LEU A 107 -2.74 -7.85 -3.57
CA LEU A 107 -1.80 -6.86 -4.12
C LEU A 107 -0.79 -7.48 -5.09
N PHE A 108 -0.32 -8.70 -4.82
CA PHE A 108 0.63 -9.39 -5.69
C PHE A 108 -0.04 -9.85 -6.99
N ILE A 109 -1.25 -10.41 -6.90
CA ILE A 109 -2.06 -10.83 -8.04
C ILE A 109 -2.35 -9.63 -8.95
N ASP A 110 -2.86 -8.53 -8.37
CA ASP A 110 -3.20 -7.31 -9.10
C ASP A 110 -1.97 -6.71 -9.79
N LYS A 111 -0.84 -6.61 -9.06
CA LYS A 111 0.40 -6.02 -9.58
C LYS A 111 1.00 -6.81 -10.74
N TYR A 112 0.79 -8.12 -10.79
CA TYR A 112 1.45 -8.99 -11.76
C TYR A 112 0.50 -9.69 -12.73
N ASP A 113 -0.78 -9.32 -12.72
CA ASP A 113 -1.84 -9.88 -13.56
C ASP A 113 -1.88 -11.42 -13.53
N ILE A 114 -1.80 -11.96 -12.31
CA ILE A 114 -1.80 -13.40 -12.07
C ILE A 114 -3.25 -13.88 -12.05
N ASN A 115 -3.81 -14.09 -13.25
CA ASN A 115 -5.19 -14.51 -13.43
C ASN A 115 -5.51 -15.84 -12.70
N LEU A 116 -6.58 -15.84 -11.89
CA LEU A 116 -7.30 -17.01 -11.35
C LEU A 116 -6.64 -17.87 -10.25
N CYS A 117 -5.55 -17.44 -9.61
CA CYS A 117 -4.95 -18.19 -8.48
C CYS A 117 -5.71 -18.02 -7.15
N HIS A 118 -6.99 -18.42 -7.11
CA HIS A 118 -7.86 -18.35 -5.92
C HIS A 118 -7.37 -19.25 -4.76
N ASN A 119 -6.31 -20.03 -4.99
CA ASN A 119 -5.72 -20.96 -4.02
C ASN A 119 -4.26 -20.63 -3.68
N MET A 120 -3.73 -19.46 -4.08
CA MET A 120 -2.36 -19.09 -3.72
C MET A 120 -2.21 -19.14 -2.20
N ARG A 121 -1.24 -19.93 -1.72
CA ARG A 121 -0.98 -20.07 -0.28
C ARG A 121 0.50 -19.87 -0.02
N LEU A 122 0.79 -18.92 0.86
CA LEU A 122 2.16 -18.54 1.15
C LEU A 122 2.69 -19.28 2.36
N LYS A 123 3.97 -19.63 2.31
CA LYS A 123 4.76 -20.07 3.46
C LYS A 123 6.00 -19.21 3.65
N PHE A 124 6.40 -19.08 4.91
CA PHE A 124 7.65 -18.49 5.33
C PHE A 124 8.49 -19.54 6.06
N GLY A 125 9.62 -19.94 5.45
CA GLY A 125 10.34 -21.13 5.91
C GLY A 125 9.43 -22.36 5.87
N ASP A 126 9.21 -22.97 7.03
CA ASP A 126 8.34 -24.13 7.21
C ASP A 126 6.91 -23.76 7.67
N HIS A 127 6.65 -22.48 7.98
CA HIS A 127 5.36 -22.02 8.45
C HIS A 127 4.42 -21.68 7.29
N VAL A 128 3.29 -22.37 7.22
CA VAL A 128 2.18 -22.05 6.31
C VAL A 128 1.41 -20.86 6.86
N CYS A 129 1.43 -19.75 6.13
CA CYS A 129 0.84 -18.49 6.55
C CYS A 129 -0.69 -18.55 6.45
N LYS A 130 -1.38 -17.97 7.44
CA LYS A 130 -2.83 -17.81 7.46
C LYS A 130 -3.22 -16.44 6.91
N ASP A 131 -4.43 -16.35 6.33
CA ASP A 131 -4.93 -15.15 5.66
C ASP A 131 -4.97 -13.90 6.56
N ASP A 132 -5.22 -14.08 7.86
CA ASP A 132 -5.33 -13.03 8.87
C ASP A 132 -4.00 -12.67 9.56
N GLU A 133 -2.96 -13.51 9.42
CA GLU A 133 -1.63 -13.21 9.95
C GLU A 133 -1.04 -11.99 9.23
N THR A 134 -0.48 -11.07 10.02
CA THR A 134 0.21 -9.89 9.48
C THR A 134 1.68 -10.16 9.25
N MET A 135 2.33 -9.33 8.44
CA MET A 135 3.78 -9.40 8.24
C MET A 135 4.54 -9.34 9.58
N GLN A 136 4.03 -8.58 10.55
CA GLN A 136 4.59 -8.45 11.89
C GLN A 136 4.41 -9.72 12.73
N ASP A 137 3.24 -10.36 12.66
CA ASP A 137 2.97 -11.60 13.39
C ASP A 137 3.91 -12.72 12.91
N LEU A 138 4.22 -12.71 11.61
CA LEU A 138 5.18 -13.61 10.98
C LEU A 138 6.65 -13.22 11.21
N GLY A 139 6.91 -12.06 11.82
CA GLY A 139 8.26 -11.55 12.06
C GLY A 139 9.04 -11.17 10.79
N LEU A 140 8.35 -10.94 9.67
CA LEU A 140 8.96 -10.62 8.38
C LEU A 140 9.68 -9.27 8.40
N LYS A 141 10.82 -9.23 7.71
CA LYS A 141 11.68 -8.07 7.54
C LYS A 141 11.97 -7.82 6.06
N THR A 142 12.48 -6.64 5.78
CA THR A 142 12.98 -6.29 4.45
C THR A 142 14.00 -7.32 3.97
N GLY A 143 13.77 -7.87 2.77
CA GLY A 143 14.60 -8.89 2.13
C GLY A 143 14.06 -10.31 2.27
N ASP A 144 13.12 -10.55 3.19
CA ASP A 144 12.55 -11.88 3.39
C ASP A 144 11.75 -12.34 2.17
N THR A 145 11.66 -13.67 2.00
CA THR A 145 10.97 -14.29 0.86
C THR A 145 9.85 -15.20 1.33
N LEU A 146 8.65 -14.93 0.83
CA LEU A 146 7.51 -15.83 0.90
C LEU A 146 7.45 -16.69 -0.34
N HIS A 147 7.17 -17.97 -0.13
CA HIS A 147 7.06 -18.96 -1.18
C HIS A 147 5.62 -19.41 -1.27
N ASP A 148 5.05 -19.39 -2.47
CA ASP A 148 3.88 -20.19 -2.76
C ASP A 148 4.24 -21.68 -2.60
N PHE A 149 3.32 -22.46 -2.04
CA PHE A 149 3.53 -23.89 -1.81
C PHE A 149 2.42 -24.77 -2.38
N ASP A 150 1.56 -24.20 -3.21
CA ASP A 150 0.67 -24.97 -4.10
C ASP A 150 1.46 -25.62 -5.26
#